data_AF-A0A3G8R056-F1
#
_entry.id   AF-A0A3G8R056-F1
#
_cell.length_a   1.000
_cell.length_b   1.000
_cell.length_c   1.000
_cell.angle_alpha   90.00
_cell.angle_beta   90.00
_cell.angle_gamma   90.00
#
_symmetry.space_group_name_H-M   'P 1'
#
loop_
_entity.id
_entity.type
_entity.pdbx_description
1 polymer ?
#
loop_
_entity_poly.entity_id
_entity_poly.type
_entity_poly.pdbx_seq_one_letter_code
_entity_poly.pdbx_strand_id
1 'polypeptide(L)'
;MAVSPLCKRFADILKATPQIINGVCTASAVRNNIKPIILGKRTRSFLAIPQAFSFESIGRNGKGLCLGETVILTAEINPFISRLRKHDIKVTALHNHWLFDNPNLWYIHFEKVEKPLVFATEVRDALNVLTTKPVRPVIQKK
;
A
#
# COMPACT_ATOMS: atom_id res chain seq x y z
N MET A 1 -6.24 17.05 -14.52
CA MET A 1 -5.54 18.00 -13.61
C MET A 1 -4.07 17.63 -13.55
N ALA A 2 -3.17 18.61 -13.48
CA ALA A 2 -1.74 18.35 -13.40
C ALA A 2 -1.33 17.85 -12.01
N VAL A 3 -0.34 16.96 -11.96
CA VAL A 3 0.26 16.46 -10.71
C VAL A 3 1.05 17.60 -10.04
N SER A 4 0.64 18.00 -8.84
CA SER A 4 1.30 19.07 -8.09
C SER A 4 2.70 18.69 -7.59
N PRO A 5 3.60 19.66 -7.31
CA PRO A 5 4.91 19.38 -6.71
C PRO A 5 4.81 18.62 -5.38
N LEU A 6 3.79 18.92 -4.57
CA LEU A 6 3.51 18.18 -3.33
C LEU A 6 3.19 16.71 -3.61
N CYS A 7 2.34 16.45 -4.62
CA CYS A 7 1.97 15.09 -5.01
C CYS A 7 3.17 14.29 -5.56
N LYS A 8 4.05 14.94 -6.33
CA LYS A 8 5.31 14.31 -6.78
C LYS A 8 6.19 13.89 -5.61
N ARG A 9 6.48 14.83 -4.68
CA ARG A 9 7.30 14.54 -3.50
C ARG A 9 6.70 13.45 -2.61
N PHE A 10 5.39 13.47 -2.44
CA PHE A 10 4.64 12.42 -1.71
C PHE A 10 4.91 11.05 -2.34
N ALA A 11 4.75 10.93 -3.65
CA ALA A 11 4.99 9.68 -4.38
C ALA A 11 6.48 9.27 -4.39
N ASP A 12 7.41 10.22 -4.47
CA ASP A 12 8.85 9.96 -4.43
C ASP A 12 9.28 9.29 -3.11
N ILE A 13 8.81 9.82 -1.98
CA ILE A 13 9.04 9.20 -0.65
C ILE A 13 8.49 7.76 -0.66
N LEU A 14 7.32 7.58 -1.26
CA LEU A 14 6.62 6.30 -1.39
C LEU A 14 7.10 5.43 -2.57
N LYS A 15 8.16 5.83 -3.28
CA LYS A 15 8.74 5.08 -4.43
C LYS A 15 7.65 4.57 -5.36
N ALA A 16 6.67 5.44 -5.60
CA ALA A 16 5.44 5.17 -6.30
C ALA A 16 5.24 6.23 -7.39
N THR A 17 4.31 5.98 -8.29
CA THR A 17 4.01 6.89 -9.39
C THR A 17 2.87 7.83 -8.96
N PRO A 18 3.05 9.16 -9.07
CA PRO A 18 2.00 10.11 -8.72
C PRO A 18 0.98 10.24 -9.85
N GLN A 19 -0.30 10.33 -9.49
CA GLN A 19 -1.43 10.53 -10.38
C GLN A 19 -2.51 11.38 -9.69
N ILE A 20 -3.36 12.05 -10.46
CA ILE A 20 -4.57 12.68 -9.93
C ILE A 20 -5.77 11.85 -10.36
N ILE A 21 -6.49 11.27 -9.40
CA ILE A 21 -7.68 10.45 -9.63
C ILE A 21 -8.85 11.17 -8.95
N ASN A 22 -9.87 11.59 -9.71
CA ASN A 22 -11.03 12.32 -9.19
C ASN A 22 -10.66 13.56 -8.34
N GLY A 23 -9.56 14.26 -8.68
CA GLY A 23 -9.08 15.42 -7.93
C GLY A 23 -8.23 15.10 -6.69
N VAL A 24 -8.08 13.83 -6.34
CA VAL A 24 -7.24 13.35 -5.24
C VAL A 24 -5.83 13.05 -5.74
N CYS A 25 -4.81 13.45 -4.98
CA CYS A 25 -3.46 12.98 -5.23
C CYS A 25 -3.34 11.52 -4.80
N THR A 26 -2.95 10.66 -5.74
CA THR A 26 -2.72 9.24 -5.50
C THR A 26 -1.29 8.88 -5.92
N ALA A 27 -0.55 8.24 -5.03
CA ALA A 27 0.72 7.59 -5.33
C ALA A 27 0.50 6.08 -5.38
N SER A 28 0.76 5.47 -6.52
CA SER A 28 0.51 4.03 -6.72
C SER A 28 1.74 3.28 -7.22
N ALA A 29 1.86 2.04 -6.76
CA ALA A 29 2.86 1.07 -7.16
C ALA A 29 2.23 -0.32 -7.15
N VAL A 30 3.00 -1.33 -7.52
CA VAL A 30 2.62 -2.74 -7.38
C VAL A 30 3.73 -3.51 -6.71
N ARG A 31 3.38 -4.48 -5.85
CA ARG A 31 4.35 -5.38 -5.21
C ARG A 31 4.79 -6.48 -6.16
N ASN A 32 5.51 -6.09 -7.21
CA ASN A 32 5.96 -6.96 -8.29
C ASN A 32 6.83 -8.14 -7.81
N ASN A 33 7.42 -8.10 -6.62
CA ASN A 33 8.17 -9.23 -6.08
C ASN A 33 7.27 -10.44 -5.76
N ILE A 34 5.99 -10.24 -5.46
CA ILE A 34 5.01 -11.30 -5.27
C ILE A 34 4.53 -11.80 -6.64
N LYS A 35 4.58 -13.11 -6.86
CA LYS A 35 4.22 -13.75 -8.15
C LYS A 35 2.97 -14.62 -8.00
N PRO A 36 1.80 -14.05 -7.66
CA PRO A 36 0.64 -14.84 -7.33
C PRO A 36 0.02 -15.52 -8.56
N ILE A 37 -0.66 -16.62 -8.30
CA ILE A 37 -1.51 -17.35 -9.23
C ILE A 37 -2.96 -17.23 -8.75
N ILE A 38 -3.87 -16.95 -9.69
CA ILE A 38 -5.32 -16.99 -9.51
C ILE A 38 -5.89 -17.81 -10.66
N LEU A 39 -6.74 -18.80 -10.37
CA LEU A 39 -7.30 -19.73 -11.37
C LEU A 39 -6.20 -20.37 -12.27
N GLY A 40 -5.07 -20.74 -11.69
CA GLY A 40 -3.94 -21.34 -12.43
C GLY A 40 -3.17 -20.38 -13.33
N LYS A 41 -3.52 -19.08 -13.37
CA LYS A 41 -2.82 -18.06 -14.17
C LYS A 41 -2.06 -17.09 -13.27
N ARG A 42 -0.84 -16.77 -13.67
CA ARG A 42 -0.04 -15.74 -13.01
C ARG A 42 -0.64 -14.36 -13.28
N THR A 43 -0.75 -13.53 -12.24
CA THR A 43 -1.18 -12.13 -12.37
C THR A 43 -0.07 -11.14 -12.00
N ARG A 44 -0.12 -9.96 -12.61
CA ARG A 44 0.65 -8.75 -12.25
C ARG A 44 -0.27 -7.54 -12.10
N SER A 45 -1.58 -7.78 -12.07
CA SER A 45 -2.59 -6.73 -12.06
C SER A 45 -2.48 -5.90 -10.79
N PHE A 46 -2.68 -4.59 -10.93
CA PHE A 46 -2.84 -3.70 -9.79
C PHE A 46 -3.99 -4.15 -8.87
N LEU A 47 -5.02 -4.80 -9.42
CA LEU A 47 -6.14 -5.36 -8.64
C LEU A 47 -5.74 -6.53 -7.71
N ALA A 48 -4.58 -7.15 -7.92
CA ALA A 48 -4.13 -8.30 -7.13
C ALA A 48 -2.94 -7.98 -6.23
N ILE A 49 -2.02 -7.12 -6.69
CA ILE A 49 -0.82 -6.75 -5.92
C ILE A 49 -0.69 -5.23 -5.72
N PRO A 50 -1.78 -4.53 -5.31
CA PRO A 50 -1.79 -3.09 -5.16
C PRO A 50 -0.85 -2.62 -4.07
N GLN A 51 -0.31 -1.42 -4.28
CA GLN A 51 0.19 -0.57 -3.21
C GLN A 51 -0.18 0.86 -3.58
N ALA A 52 -1.05 1.49 -2.81
CA ALA A 52 -1.56 2.82 -3.12
C ALA A 52 -1.72 3.68 -1.87
N PHE A 53 -1.51 4.96 -2.05
CA PHE A 53 -1.57 5.96 -0.99
C PHE A 53 -2.18 7.23 -1.56
N SER A 54 -2.94 7.94 -0.76
CA SER A 54 -3.52 9.20 -1.19
C SER A 54 -3.52 10.24 -0.09
N PHE A 55 -3.69 11.49 -0.51
CA PHE A 55 -4.10 12.55 0.40
C PHE A 55 -5.09 13.49 -0.28
N GLU A 56 -5.98 14.04 0.52
CA GLU A 56 -7.00 15.00 0.10
C GLU A 56 -7.42 15.92 1.26
N SER A 57 -8.33 16.85 0.99
CA SER A 57 -8.96 17.70 2.01
C SER A 57 -7.95 18.42 2.93
N ILE A 58 -6.89 19.00 2.33
CA ILE A 58 -5.85 19.72 3.08
C ILE A 58 -6.43 21.00 3.70
N GLY A 59 -6.43 21.06 5.03
CA GLY A 59 -6.86 22.22 5.79
C GLY A 59 -5.77 23.30 5.93
N ARG A 60 -6.11 24.41 6.62
CA ARG A 60 -5.21 25.56 6.82
C ARG A 60 -3.92 25.22 7.58
N ASN A 61 -3.93 24.18 8.41
CA ASN A 61 -2.76 23.68 9.14
C ASN A 61 -1.86 22.77 8.30
N GLY A 62 -2.20 22.56 7.02
CA GLY A 62 -1.49 21.70 6.08
C GLY A 62 -1.74 20.20 6.28
N LYS A 63 -2.57 19.80 7.25
CA LYS A 63 -2.99 18.41 7.44
C LYS A 63 -4.16 18.09 6.52
N GLY A 64 -4.18 16.89 5.98
CA GLY A 64 -5.27 16.36 5.17
C GLY A 64 -5.62 14.92 5.56
N LEU A 65 -6.70 14.40 5.00
CA LEU A 65 -7.02 12.98 5.10
C LEU A 65 -6.00 12.23 4.25
N CYS A 66 -5.24 11.33 4.88
CA CYS A 66 -4.28 10.46 4.22
C CYS A 66 -4.73 9.01 4.35
N LEU A 67 -4.76 8.29 3.23
CA LEU A 67 -5.18 6.90 3.16
C LEU A 67 -4.07 6.05 2.56
N GLY A 68 -4.02 4.78 2.93
CA GLY A 68 -3.11 3.81 2.34
C GLY A 68 -3.68 2.40 2.29
N GLU A 69 -3.30 1.70 1.24
CA GLU A 69 -3.58 0.29 1.00
C GLU A 69 -2.31 -0.41 0.51
N THR A 70 -2.06 -1.63 0.98
CA THR A 70 -1.09 -2.50 0.33
C THR A 70 -1.53 -3.95 0.39
N VAL A 71 -1.21 -4.70 -0.66
CA VAL A 71 -1.16 -6.16 -0.58
C VAL A 71 -0.08 -6.56 0.44
N ILE A 72 -0.38 -7.56 1.25
CA ILE A 72 0.46 -8.01 2.35
C ILE A 72 0.41 -9.54 2.46
N LEU A 73 1.55 -10.14 2.79
CA LEU A 73 1.64 -11.58 3.02
C LEU A 73 1.33 -11.87 4.49
N THR A 74 0.82 -13.07 4.80
CA THR A 74 0.43 -13.45 6.17
C THR A 74 1.52 -13.17 7.21
N ALA A 75 2.78 -13.47 6.90
CA ALA A 75 3.92 -13.26 7.79
C ALA A 75 4.27 -11.77 8.04
N GLU A 76 3.80 -10.87 7.17
CA GLU A 76 4.11 -9.44 7.23
C GLU A 76 3.07 -8.64 8.02
N ILE A 77 1.88 -9.20 8.26
CA ILE A 77 0.72 -8.50 8.84
C ILE A 77 1.07 -7.85 10.18
N ASN A 78 1.47 -8.63 11.17
CA ASN A 78 1.74 -8.10 12.51
C ASN A 78 2.95 -7.16 12.55
N PRO A 79 4.09 -7.45 11.89
CA PRO A 79 5.20 -6.49 11.78
C PRO A 79 4.77 -5.15 11.18
N PHE A 80 3.96 -5.16 10.11
CA PHE A 80 3.49 -3.96 9.44
C PHE A 80 2.51 -3.15 10.29
N ILE A 81 1.50 -3.81 10.87
CA ILE A 81 0.55 -3.18 11.81
C ILE A 81 1.30 -2.54 12.99
N SER A 82 2.27 -3.28 13.56
CA SER A 82 3.06 -2.78 14.69
C SER A 82 3.84 -1.53 14.31
N ARG A 83 4.37 -1.45 13.07
CA ARG A 83 5.10 -0.27 12.63
C ARG A 83 4.20 0.92 12.34
N LEU A 84 3.05 0.71 11.71
CA LEU A 84 2.04 1.77 11.50
C LEU A 84 1.59 2.37 12.83
N ARG A 85 1.30 1.53 13.84
CA ARG A 85 0.86 1.99 15.17
C ARG A 85 1.92 2.79 15.93
N LYS A 86 3.22 2.56 15.70
CA LYS A 86 4.29 3.39 16.27
C LYS A 86 4.28 4.83 15.77
N HIS A 87 3.66 5.07 14.61
CA HIS A 87 3.47 6.38 14.01
C HIS A 87 2.03 6.90 14.19
N ASP A 88 1.25 6.33 15.11
CA ASP A 88 -0.17 6.67 15.33
C ASP A 88 -1.05 6.55 14.08
N ILE A 89 -0.66 5.69 13.11
CA ILE A 89 -1.47 5.39 11.94
C ILE A 89 -2.48 4.30 12.31
N LYS A 90 -3.77 4.59 12.06
CA LYS A 90 -4.86 3.66 12.36
C LYS A 90 -4.97 2.62 11.26
N VAL A 91 -4.98 1.35 11.64
CA VAL A 91 -5.32 0.23 10.75
C VAL A 91 -6.81 -0.02 10.84
N THR A 92 -7.53 0.08 9.73
CA THR A 92 -9.00 0.05 9.70
C THR A 92 -9.56 -1.23 9.13
N ALA A 93 -8.84 -1.89 8.22
CA ALA A 93 -9.27 -3.18 7.67
C ALA A 93 -8.09 -4.09 7.35
N LEU A 94 -8.32 -5.39 7.54
CA LEU A 94 -7.49 -6.48 7.05
C LEU A 94 -8.42 -7.53 6.44
N HIS A 95 -8.27 -7.83 5.16
CA HIS A 95 -9.17 -8.74 4.44
C HIS A 95 -8.48 -9.39 3.24
N ASN A 96 -9.19 -10.28 2.56
CA ASN A 96 -8.75 -10.98 1.36
C ASN A 96 -9.83 -10.82 0.27
N HIS A 97 -9.41 -10.71 -1.00
CA HIS A 97 -10.31 -10.64 -2.17
C HIS A 97 -10.34 -11.94 -2.98
N TRP A 98 -9.36 -12.83 -2.79
CA TRP A 98 -9.16 -14.04 -3.58
C TRP A 98 -9.10 -15.27 -2.69
N LEU A 99 -10.18 -16.05 -2.68
CA LEU A 99 -10.30 -17.23 -1.80
C LEU A 99 -9.27 -18.34 -2.11
N PHE A 100 -8.81 -18.43 -3.36
CA PHE A 100 -7.96 -19.52 -3.85
C PHE A 100 -6.73 -19.00 -4.61
N ASP A 101 -6.17 -17.88 -4.14
CA ASP A 101 -4.89 -17.39 -4.63
C ASP A 101 -3.71 -18.20 -4.07
N ASN A 102 -2.55 -18.06 -4.72
CA ASN A 102 -1.32 -18.69 -4.25
C ASN A 102 -0.09 -17.83 -4.60
N PRO A 103 0.66 -17.30 -3.61
CA PRO A 103 0.43 -17.43 -2.16
C PRO A 103 -0.82 -16.68 -1.70
N ASN A 104 -1.29 -16.96 -0.48
CA ASN A 104 -2.41 -16.22 0.13
C ASN A 104 -2.08 -14.73 0.21
N LEU A 105 -2.86 -13.91 -0.48
CA LEU A 105 -2.75 -12.47 -0.44
C LEU A 105 -3.73 -11.90 0.57
N TRP A 106 -3.27 -10.93 1.35
CA TRP A 106 -4.12 -10.11 2.19
C TRP A 106 -4.02 -8.66 1.75
N TYR A 107 -4.97 -7.85 2.17
CA TYR A 107 -5.05 -6.43 1.89
C TYR A 107 -5.26 -5.72 3.21
N ILE A 108 -4.47 -4.69 3.45
CA ILE A 108 -4.54 -3.90 4.66
C ILE A 108 -4.79 -2.43 4.31
N HIS A 109 -5.76 -1.83 5.01
CA HIS A 109 -6.17 -0.44 4.86
C HIS A 109 -5.83 0.33 6.12
N PHE A 110 -5.34 1.55 5.96
CA PHE A 110 -4.95 2.41 7.06
C PHE A 110 -5.10 3.88 6.73
N GLU A 111 -5.28 4.69 7.77
CA GLU A 111 -5.62 6.10 7.65
C GLU A 111 -4.97 6.96 8.75
N LYS A 112 -4.76 8.24 8.44
CA LYS A 112 -4.34 9.27 9.39
C LYS A 112 -4.70 10.65 8.86
N VAL A 113 -5.06 11.58 9.76
CA VAL A 113 -5.11 13.01 9.42
C VAL A 113 -3.75 13.62 9.72
N GLU A 114 -2.97 13.92 8.68
CA GLU A 114 -1.61 14.45 8.84
C GLU A 114 -1.16 15.26 7.61
N LYS A 115 -0.05 15.99 7.74
CA LYS A 115 0.66 16.58 6.60
C LYS A 115 1.09 15.45 5.65
N PRO A 116 0.79 15.54 4.35
CA PRO A 116 1.01 14.43 3.42
C PRO A 116 2.45 13.88 3.42
N LEU A 117 3.45 14.75 3.49
CA LEU A 117 4.86 14.32 3.47
C LEU A 117 5.28 13.61 4.77
N VAL A 118 4.67 13.96 5.91
CA VAL A 118 4.92 13.26 7.18
C VAL A 118 4.31 11.86 7.11
N PHE A 119 3.05 11.75 6.69
CA PHE A 119 2.41 10.46 6.45
C PHE A 119 3.20 9.59 5.49
N ALA A 120 3.67 10.14 4.36
CA ALA A 120 4.48 9.40 3.39
C ALA A 120 5.77 8.83 4.02
N THR A 121 6.45 9.59 4.87
CA THR A 121 7.68 9.15 5.55
C THR A 121 7.39 8.06 6.58
N GLU A 122 6.34 8.22 7.39
CA GLU A 122 5.91 7.23 8.39
C GLU A 122 5.49 5.91 7.72
N VAL A 123 4.72 5.98 6.64
CA VAL A 123 4.34 4.82 5.83
C VAL A 123 5.54 4.19 5.16
N ARG A 124 6.49 4.98 4.63
CA ARG A 124 7.76 4.45 4.10
C ARG A 124 8.50 3.63 5.14
N ASP A 125 8.57 4.09 6.39
CA ASP A 125 9.18 3.31 7.46
C ASP A 125 8.43 1.99 7.72
N ALA A 126 7.09 2.01 7.74
CA ALA A 126 6.29 0.80 7.83
C ALA A 126 6.56 -0.18 6.68
N LEU A 127 6.66 0.31 5.44
CA LEU A 127 6.93 -0.52 4.27
C LEU A 127 8.28 -1.25 4.32
N ASN A 128 9.24 -0.78 5.12
CA ASN A 128 10.56 -1.42 5.24
C ASN A 128 10.51 -2.81 5.90
N VAL A 129 9.41 -3.16 6.58
CA VAL A 129 9.23 -4.52 7.15
C VAL A 129 8.72 -5.53 6.12
N LEU A 130 8.29 -5.06 4.94
CA LEU A 130 7.79 -5.92 3.87
C LEU A 130 8.96 -6.54 3.10
N THR A 131 8.82 -7.80 2.72
CA THR A 131 9.84 -8.47 1.92
C THR A 131 9.95 -7.85 0.54
N THR A 132 11.19 -7.68 0.10
CA THR A 132 11.57 -7.32 -1.28
C THR A 132 12.03 -8.55 -2.08
N LYS A 133 12.21 -9.70 -1.42
CA LYS A 133 12.59 -10.95 -2.08
C LYS A 133 11.45 -11.45 -2.98
N PRO A 134 11.76 -12.13 -4.10
CA PRO A 134 10.73 -12.77 -4.90
C PRO A 134 9.95 -13.80 -4.09
N VAL A 135 8.62 -13.67 -4.07
CA VAL A 135 7.71 -14.63 -3.44
C VAL A 135 6.96 -15.37 -4.52
N ARG A 136 7.04 -16.70 -4.51
CA ARG A 136 6.46 -17.58 -5.52
C ARG A 136 5.29 -18.39 -4.95
N PRO A 137 4.41 -18.92 -5.81
CA PRO A 137 3.35 -19.82 -5.37
C PRO A 137 3.94 -21.00 -4.59
N VAL A 138 3.30 -21.37 -3.50
CA VAL A 138 3.60 -22.55 -2.71
C VAL A 138 3.14 -23.76 -3.51
N ILE A 139 4.07 -24.65 -3.87
CA ILE A 139 3.73 -25.92 -4.50
C ILE A 139 3.10 -26.79 -3.40
N GLN A 140 1.78 -27.00 -3.46
CA GLN A 140 1.17 -28.05 -2.67
C GLN A 140 1.66 -29.39 -3.24
N LYS A 141 2.50 -30.11 -2.50
CA LYS A 141 2.73 -31.53 -2.78
C LYS A 141 1.39 -32.22 -2.55
N LYS A 142 0.89 -32.89 -3.59
CA LYS A 142 -0.20 -33.86 -3.44
C LYS A 142 0.28 -35.03 -2.60
#